data_AF-A0A3N5GKT6-F1
#
_entry.id   AF-A0A3N5GKT6-F1
#
_cell.length_a   1.000
_cell.length_b   1.000
_cell.length_c   1.000
_cell.angle_alpha   90.00
_cell.angle_beta   90.00
_cell.angle_gamma   90.00
#
_symmetry.space_group_name_H-M   'P 1'
#
loop_
_entity.id
_entity.type
_entity.pdbx_description
1 polymer ?
#
loop_
_entity_poly.entity_id
_entity_poly.type
_entity_poly.pdbx_seq_one_letter_code
_entity_poly.pdbx_strand_id
1 'polypeptide(L)'
;MDDVVNRFARELADAIAGAVAEDPKVEACRERARAAGFEMRVTLEAVVGFMNRSSTNAIARVPTPARIVAARRAFDITANDRRFLRSLRIAADEAAEEVG
;
A
#
# COMPACT_ATOMS: atom_id res chain seq x y z
N MET A 1 1.36 8.07 30.19
CA MET A 1 0.12 8.43 29.47
C MET A 1 0.43 8.61 27.99
N ASP A 2 1.46 9.38 27.66
CA ASP A 2 1.89 9.62 26.27
C ASP A 2 2.31 8.35 25.53
N ASP A 3 2.97 7.38 26.19
CA ASP A 3 3.39 6.13 25.55
C ASP A 3 2.21 5.28 25.06
N VAL A 4 1.11 5.27 25.82
CA VAL A 4 -0.12 4.55 25.46
C VAL A 4 -0.79 5.22 24.26
N VAL A 5 -0.86 6.55 24.27
CA VAL A 5 -1.43 7.35 23.19
C VAL A 5 -0.61 7.23 21.90
N ASN A 6 0.72 7.27 22.01
CA ASN A 6 1.64 7.07 20.90
C ASN A 6 1.52 5.65 20.32
N ARG A 7 1.37 4.63 21.17
CA ARG A 7 1.13 3.26 20.72
C ARG A 7 -0.15 3.15 19.91
N PHE A 8 -1.26 3.68 20.42
CA PHE A 8 -2.53 3.67 19.69
C PHE A 8 -2.46 4.46 18.38
N ALA A 9 -1.79 5.61 18.36
CA ALA A 9 -1.61 6.38 17.13
C ALA A 9 -0.86 5.59 16.07
N ARG A 10 0.17 4.84 16.49
CA ARG A 10 0.96 4.00 15.59
C ARG A 10 0.20 2.79 15.09
N GLU A 11 -0.50 2.07 15.98
CA GLU A 11 -1.36 0.94 15.60
C GLU A 11 -2.42 1.37 14.58
N LEU A 12 -3.05 2.53 14.78
CA LEU A 12 -4.01 3.08 13.83
C LEU A 12 -3.37 3.43 12.48
N ALA A 13 -2.20 4.09 12.49
CA ALA A 13 -1.49 4.41 11.25
C ALA A 13 -1.10 3.15 10.46
N ASP A 14 -0.67 2.10 11.15
CA ASP A 14 -0.32 0.82 10.53
C ASP A 14 -1.56 0.13 9.95
N ALA A 15 -2.70 0.16 10.66
CA ALA A 15 -3.96 -0.37 10.16
C ALA A 15 -4.47 0.39 8.92
N ILE A 16 -4.37 1.72 8.90
CA ILE A 16 -4.74 2.54 7.73
C ILE A 16 -3.83 2.20 6.55
N ALA A 17 -2.51 2.12 6.76
CA ALA A 17 -1.57 1.77 5.71
C ALA A 17 -1.88 0.38 5.11
N GLY A 18 -2.20 -0.61 5.95
CA GLY A 18 -2.64 -1.93 5.51
C GLY A 18 -3.94 -1.89 4.70
N ALA A 19 -4.96 -1.18 5.20
CA ALA A 19 -6.24 -1.04 4.51
C ALA A 19 -6.08 -0.38 3.13
N VAL A 20 -5.26 0.66 3.02
CA VAL A 20 -4.98 1.33 1.73
C VAL A 20 -4.15 0.45 0.80
N ALA A 21 -3.26 -0.40 1.32
CA ALA A 21 -2.50 -1.35 0.51
C ALA A 21 -3.38 -2.43 -0.12
N GLU A 22 -4.49 -2.78 0.53
CA GLU A 22 -5.41 -3.82 0.09
C GLU A 22 -6.66 -3.28 -0.62
N ASP A 23 -6.85 -1.97 -0.67
CA ASP A 23 -8.03 -1.36 -1.28
C ASP A 23 -7.99 -1.50 -2.83
N PRO A 24 -9.02 -2.11 -3.43
CA PRO A 24 -9.04 -2.38 -4.86
C PRO A 24 -9.12 -1.11 -5.71
N LYS A 25 -9.66 0.00 -5.17
CA LYS A 25 -9.72 1.28 -5.90
C LYS A 25 -8.35 1.94 -5.95
N VAL A 26 -7.55 1.79 -4.89
CA VAL A 26 -6.16 2.27 -4.85
C VAL A 26 -5.31 1.50 -5.86
N GLU A 27 -5.46 0.18 -5.95
CA GLU A 27 -4.77 -0.62 -6.97
C GLU A 27 -5.21 -0.27 -8.40
N ALA A 28 -6.52 -0.14 -8.66
CA ALA A 28 -7.00 0.30 -9.97
C ALA A 28 -6.47 1.69 -10.36
N CYS A 29 -6.20 2.57 -9.39
CA CYS A 29 -5.55 3.85 -9.63
C CYS A 29 -4.07 3.68 -10.00
N ARG A 30 -3.34 2.80 -9.30
CA ARG A 30 -1.94 2.44 -9.61
C ARG A 30 -1.81 1.86 -11.00
N GLU A 31 -2.70 0.97 -11.38
CA GLU A 31 -2.71 0.35 -12.72
C GLU A 31 -2.97 1.39 -13.81
N ARG A 32 -3.92 2.31 -13.61
CA ARG A 32 -4.15 3.40 -14.56
C ARG A 32 -2.95 4.33 -14.70
N ALA A 33 -2.26 4.64 -13.60
CA ALA A 33 -1.04 5.43 -13.64
C ALA A 33 0.06 4.70 -14.43
N ARG A 34 0.24 3.39 -14.19
CA ARG A 34 1.19 2.54 -14.92
C ARG A 34 0.86 2.47 -16.41
N ALA A 35 -0.42 2.30 -16.76
CA ALA A 35 -0.87 2.27 -18.16
C ALA A 35 -0.62 3.62 -18.88
N ALA A 36 -0.60 4.72 -18.13
CA ALA A 36 -0.23 6.04 -18.64
C ALA A 36 1.29 6.28 -18.66
N GLY A 37 2.12 5.29 -18.31
CA GLY A 37 3.58 5.38 -18.30
C GLY A 37 4.18 5.95 -17.01
N PHE A 38 3.42 6.04 -15.93
CA PHE A 38 3.88 6.58 -14.64
C PHE A 38 4.05 5.49 -13.58
N GLU A 39 5.11 5.58 -12.78
CA GLU A 39 5.24 4.82 -11.54
C GLU A 39 4.60 5.60 -10.38
N MET A 40 3.56 5.05 -9.78
CA MET A 40 2.84 5.71 -8.67
C MET A 40 3.28 5.16 -7.30
N ARG A 41 3.79 6.06 -6.45
CA ARG A 41 4.12 5.77 -5.04
C ARG A 41 3.14 6.49 -4.11
N VAL A 42 2.57 5.76 -3.16
CA VAL A 42 1.63 6.31 -2.17
C VAL A 42 2.32 6.40 -0.81
N THR A 43 2.31 7.60 -0.23
CA THR A 43 2.81 7.87 1.12
C THR A 43 1.69 8.49 1.94
N LEU A 44 1.45 7.96 3.14
CA LEU A 44 0.42 8.46 4.06
C LEU A 44 1.05 9.15 5.26
N GLU A 45 0.65 10.40 5.48
CA GLU A 45 0.96 11.17 6.68
C GLU A 45 -0.36 11.48 7.40
N ALA A 46 -0.43 11.16 8.69
CA ALA A 46 -1.64 11.37 9.49
C ALA A 46 -1.31 12.00 10.84
N VAL A 47 -2.23 12.82 11.34
CA VAL A 47 -2.21 13.35 12.71
C VAL A 47 -3.38 12.75 13.45
N VAL A 48 -3.10 12.05 14.56
CA VAL A 48 -4.13 11.39 15.37
C VAL A 48 -4.44 12.23 16.59
N GLY A 49 -5.71 12.62 16.75
CA GLY A 49 -6.19 13.37 17.91
C GLY A 49 -6.83 12.45 18.94
N PHE A 50 -6.48 12.64 20.21
CA PHE A 50 -7.06 11.93 21.35
C PHE A 50 -7.72 12.94 22.28
N MET A 51 -8.97 12.68 22.65
CA MET A 51 -9.71 13.47 23.64
C MET A 51 -9.85 12.65 24.91
N ASN A 52 -9.54 13.25 26.06
CA ASN A 52 -9.79 12.60 27.33
C ASN A 52 -11.28 12.72 27.70
N ARG A 53 -11.93 11.59 27.97
CA ARG A 53 -13.34 11.55 28.40
C ARG A 53 -13.55 12.12 29.81
N SER A 54 -12.53 12.10 30.67
CA SER A 54 -12.62 12.64 32.04
C SER A 54 -12.14 14.08 32.18
N SER A 55 -11.43 14.61 31.19
CA SER A 55 -11.02 16.02 31.15
C SER A 55 -11.28 16.61 29.77
N THR A 56 -12.39 17.32 29.66
CA THR A 56 -12.93 17.92 28.41
C THR A 56 -11.96 18.88 27.71
N ASN A 57 -10.93 19.35 28.39
CA ASN A 57 -9.95 20.31 27.86
C ASN A 57 -8.60 19.68 27.44
N ALA A 58 -8.37 18.37 27.65
CA ALA A 58 -7.11 17.73 27.28
C ALA A 58 -7.22 17.03 25.92
N ILE A 59 -6.63 17.65 24.89
CA ILE A 59 -6.48 17.07 23.56
C ILE A 59 -5.00 16.76 23.34
N ALA A 60 -4.66 15.48 23.19
CA ALA A 60 -3.33 15.06 22.75
C ALA A 60 -3.34 14.86 21.23
N ARG A 61 -2.32 15.36 20.53
CA ARG A 61 -2.15 15.15 19.09
C ARG A 61 -0.83 14.43 18.85
N VAL A 62 -0.88 13.34 18.09
CA VAL A 62 0.30 12.56 17.73
C VAL A 62 0.50 12.63 16.23
N PRO A 63 1.59 13.25 15.74
CA PRO A 63 1.99 13.09 14.35
C PRO A 63 2.49 11.65 14.15
N THR A 64 1.97 10.99 13.13
CA THR A 64 2.43 9.64 12.76
C THR A 64 3.49 9.77 11.66
N PRO A 65 4.55 8.95 11.71
CA PRO A 65 5.58 8.97 10.68
C PRO A 65 4.99 8.55 9.32
N ALA A 66 5.51 9.14 8.25
CA ALA A 66 5.12 8.81 6.88
C ALA A 66 5.18 7.29 6.62
N ARG A 67 4.08 6.72 6.13
CA ARG A 67 3.98 5.30 5.76
C ARG A 67 3.97 5.16 4.24
N ILE A 68 4.99 4.49 3.71
CA ILE A 68 4.98 4.08 2.31
C ILE A 68 4.06 2.89 2.19
N VAL A 69 2.98 3.04 1.42
CA VAL A 69 2.05 1.95 1.15
C VAL A 69 2.56 1.21 -0.08
N ALA A 70 3.02 -0.03 0.12
CA ALA A 70 3.46 -0.88 -0.99
C ALA A 70 2.26 -1.27 -1.86
N ALA A 71 2.48 -1.39 -3.17
CA ALA A 71 1.51 -2.01 -4.07
C ALA A 71 1.51 -3.52 -3.83
N ARG A 72 0.31 -4.12 -3.85
CA ARG A 72 0.21 -5.57 -3.83
C ARG A 72 0.76 -6.10 -5.15
N ARG A 73 1.84 -6.90 -5.10
CA ARG A 73 2.35 -7.56 -6.31
C ARG A 73 1.27 -8.50 -6.83
N ALA A 74 0.73 -8.20 -8.01
CA ALA A 74 -0.20 -9.08 -8.70
C ALA A 74 0.58 -10.28 -9.25
N PHE A 75 0.26 -11.46 -8.69
CA PHE A 75 0.55 -12.81 -9.19
C PHE A 75 2.00 -13.12 -9.61
N ASP A 76 2.71 -13.83 -8.71
CA ASP A 76 3.91 -14.56 -9.08
C ASP A 76 3.54 -15.74 -10.00
N ILE A 77 3.93 -15.69 -11.27
CA ILE A 77 3.79 -16.81 -12.20
C ILE A 77 4.65 -17.97 -11.68
N THR A 78 4.00 -19.02 -11.18
CA THR A 78 4.70 -20.18 -10.63
C THR A 78 5.42 -20.96 -11.74
N ALA A 79 6.37 -21.83 -11.36
CA ALA A 79 7.06 -22.67 -12.34
C ALA A 79 6.10 -23.59 -13.12
N ASN A 80 4.99 -23.99 -12.49
CA ASN A 80 3.95 -24.78 -13.14
C ASN A 80 3.16 -23.93 -14.14
N ASP A 81 2.80 -22.70 -13.77
CA ASP A 81 2.09 -21.78 -14.67
C ASP A 81 2.92 -21.47 -15.91
N ARG A 82 4.24 -21.26 -15.76
CA ARG A 82 5.17 -21.12 -16.90
C ARG A 82 5.24 -22.36 -17.79
N ARG A 83 5.16 -23.57 -17.22
CA ARG A 83 5.15 -24.81 -18.00
C ARG A 83 3.83 -24.99 -18.74
N PHE A 84 2.72 -24.63 -18.11
CA PHE A 84 1.38 -24.67 -18.67
C PHE A 84 1.22 -23.65 -19.82
N LEU A 85 1.61 -22.38 -19.62
CA LEU A 85 1.56 -21.35 -20.66
C LEU A 85 2.41 -21.72 -21.89
N ARG A 86 3.60 -22.29 -21.68
CA ARG A 86 4.43 -22.86 -22.76
C ARG A 86 3.75 -24.00 -23.51
N SER A 87 3.02 -24.89 -22.82
CA SER A 87 2.28 -25.98 -23.47
C SER A 87 1.16 -25.47 -24.37
N LEU A 88 0.57 -24.32 -24.04
CA LEU A 88 -0.46 -23.65 -24.83
C LEU A 88 0.11 -22.74 -25.93
N ARG A 89 1.45 -22.67 -26.06
CA ARG A 89 2.15 -21.75 -26.97
C ARG A 89 1.79 -20.27 -26.73
N ILE A 90 1.39 -19.93 -25.51
CA ILE A 90 1.17 -18.54 -25.07
C ILE A 90 2.53 -18.01 -24.59
N ALA A 91 2.99 -16.90 -25.18
CA ALA A 91 4.21 -16.24 -24.75
C ALA A 91 3.98 -15.66 -23.33
N ALA A 92 4.63 -16.24 -22.33
CA ALA A 92 4.62 -15.74 -20.95
C ALA A 92 5.75 -14.72 -20.69
N ASP A 93 6.62 -14.51 -21.67
CA ASP A 93 7.73 -13.58 -21.68
C ASP A 93 7.55 -12.65 -22.89
N GLU A 94 6.91 -11.51 -22.66
CA GLU A 94 6.98 -10.38 -23.58
C GLU A 94 7.58 -9.20 -22.79
N ALA A 95 8.78 -9.43 -22.24
CA ALA A 95 9.73 -8.34 -22.09
C ALA A 95 10.21 -8.04 -23.51
N ALA A 96 9.63 -7.01 -24.12
CA ALA A 96 9.99 -6.53 -25.44
C ALA A 96 11.52 -6.40 -25.54
N GLU A 97 12.08 -7.17 -26.46
CA GLU A 97 13.45 -7.07 -26.94
C GLU A 97 13.68 -5.63 -27.41
N GLU A 98 14.56 -4.89 -26.74
CA GLU A 98 15.08 -3.62 -27.23
C GLU A 98 15.83 -3.92 -28.53
N VAL A 99 15.29 -3.43 -29.64
CA VAL A 99 16.01 -3.31 -30.90
C VAL A 99 17.11 -2.25 -30.75
N GLY A 100 18.36 -2.70 -30.74
CA GLY A 100 19.57 -1.88 -30.79
C GLY A 100 20.79 -2.69 -31.18
#